data_AF-A0A7J4TI19-F1
#
_entry.id   AF-A0A7J4TI19-F1
#
_cell.length_a   1.000
_cell.length_b   1.000
_cell.length_c   1.000
_cell.angle_alpha   90.00
_cell.angle_beta   90.00
_cell.angle_gamma   90.00
#
_symmetry.space_group_name_H-M   'P 1'
#
loop_
_entity.id
_entity.type
_entity.pdbx_description
1 polymer ?
#
loop_
_entity_poly.entity_id
_entity_poly.type
_entity_poly.pdbx_seq_one_letter_code
_entity_poly.pdbx_strand_id
1 'polypeptide(L)'
;MQTKKFVLLDIDYVTRNQEPVIRLFGKLLGENEEGHIIVLDKSFKPYIYVIPSDPHCIPDCTHELSELKLISVEKVSRNDMGEHKEVLKVTFKHPRDIPKLREKILNLPSVEEIREHDIPFYRRYLIDKGLFPLNLVEVEGKILNSPQTSRKTPVKLVTKGSDNNQTPKSCIFQMENHPKPMDSSLPEFKFLSFDIEVYNPRGMPQSDLDPIIMISFSSNQGFQKVISTKNPPDSSDPNGSSLDFVELVADEKELLEKFVETVQSENPDIILGYNSDSFDLPYIRDRAAKLGVPLKLGIDGSPPKFTRTGFTNSTMIKGRIHIDLYFNIRRYMHLARHTLEHVYLELCGEMKLDIPGDEIHIYWDEGGSKLETLFHYSLDDAVAVTRIGERMIPLSTELTRIVGQPLFDVSRMASGRLVEWYLIRKSFQYQNLVPNKPSPSEVTQREDVHVVGGYVKEPVKGLHANVVYFDFRSLYPSIIISKNISPDSFIDKQEFNRDDCYVSPENGYNFQKEPVGFIPSAIGQILQDRVKIKSLMKESRDDCQLHILNAQQEALKRLANTFYGLYNHSTFRWYSLQCSQSITAWGRDFLKKTMDDAEKQGFKPVYADTDGFFATYVGTMDEGTKPTEYQVR
;
A
#
# COMPACT_ATOMS: atom_id res chain seq x y z
N MET A 1 -0.53 19.87 30.31
CA MET A 1 -0.66 18.78 29.32
C MET A 1 -1.39 19.37 28.12
N GLN A 2 -0.90 19.13 26.91
CA GLN A 2 -1.54 19.62 25.69
C GLN A 2 -2.13 18.44 24.92
N THR A 3 -3.17 18.69 24.15
CA THR A 3 -3.77 17.72 23.23
C THR A 3 -3.41 18.12 21.80
N LYS A 4 -3.01 17.14 20.98
CA LYS A 4 -2.72 17.33 19.57
C LYS A 4 -3.49 16.31 18.73
N LYS A 5 -3.98 16.76 17.58
CA LYS A 5 -4.65 15.94 16.58
C LYS A 5 -3.83 15.98 15.30
N PHE A 6 -3.57 14.82 14.73
CA PHE A 6 -2.81 14.72 13.49
C PHE A 6 -3.21 13.49 12.69
N VAL A 7 -2.96 13.52 11.39
CA VAL A 7 -3.08 12.34 10.52
C VAL A 7 -1.75 11.60 10.49
N LEU A 8 -1.78 10.31 10.81
CA LEU A 8 -0.59 9.46 10.87
C LEU A 8 -0.05 9.18 9.46
N LEU A 9 1.08 9.79 9.08
CA LEU A 9 1.69 9.63 7.76
C LEU A 9 2.69 8.47 7.71
N ASP A 10 3.55 8.37 8.71
CA ASP A 10 4.65 7.41 8.77
C ASP A 10 4.92 7.00 10.23
N ILE A 11 5.61 5.88 10.42
CA ILE A 11 5.96 5.35 11.74
C ILE A 11 7.30 4.62 11.68
N ASP A 12 8.13 4.83 12.70
CA ASP A 12 9.26 3.95 12.96
C ASP A 12 9.59 3.85 14.45
N TYR A 13 10.78 3.34 14.75
CA TYR A 13 11.34 3.41 16.10
C TYR A 13 12.83 3.75 16.05
N VAL A 14 13.30 4.37 17.12
CA VAL A 14 14.73 4.64 17.38
C VAL A 14 15.11 4.11 18.75
N THR A 15 16.39 3.83 18.97
CA THR A 15 16.91 3.52 20.30
C THR A 15 17.43 4.81 20.94
N ARG A 16 16.88 5.20 22.10
CA ARG A 16 17.37 6.33 22.92
C ARG A 16 17.62 5.84 24.34
N ASN A 17 18.80 6.10 24.89
CA ASN A 17 19.19 5.64 26.22
C ASN A 17 18.98 4.12 26.44
N GLN A 18 19.34 3.32 25.43
CA GLN A 18 19.14 1.85 25.38
C GLN A 18 17.69 1.37 25.37
N GLU A 19 16.70 2.27 25.31
CA GLU A 19 15.29 1.92 25.20
C GLU A 19 14.75 2.16 23.79
N PRO A 20 13.82 1.32 23.31
CA PRO A 20 13.12 1.57 22.07
C PRO A 20 12.10 2.71 22.25
N VAL A 21 12.07 3.65 21.31
CA VAL A 21 11.11 4.76 21.28
C VAL A 21 10.42 4.75 19.93
N ILE A 22 9.11 4.53 19.92
CA ILE A 22 8.26 4.66 18.73
C ILE A 22 8.19 6.12 18.34
N ARG A 23 8.27 6.41 17.04
CA ARG A 23 8.04 7.73 16.46
C ARG A 23 6.87 7.66 15.49
N LEU A 24 5.83 8.46 15.74
CA LEU A 24 4.72 8.66 14.82
C LEU A 24 4.93 9.99 14.11
N PHE A 25 5.01 9.97 12.79
CA PHE A 25 5.09 11.18 11.97
C PHE A 25 3.71 11.49 11.45
N GLY A 26 3.32 12.76 11.49
CA GLY A 26 1.97 13.12 11.06
C GLY A 26 1.82 14.56 10.60
N LYS A 27 0.70 14.79 9.92
CA LYS A 27 0.21 16.11 9.53
C LYS A 27 -0.69 16.66 10.63
N LEU A 28 -0.36 17.81 11.21
CA LEU A 28 -1.20 18.47 12.21
C LEU A 28 -2.52 18.91 11.59
N LEU A 29 -3.61 18.77 12.35
CA LEU A 29 -4.94 19.27 11.99
C LEU A 29 -5.45 20.23 13.07
N GLY A 30 -5.75 21.48 12.69
CA GLY A 30 -6.41 22.47 13.53
C GLY A 30 -6.41 23.86 12.90
N GLU A 31 -7.38 24.72 13.24
CA GLU A 31 -7.57 26.06 12.65
C GLU A 31 -6.33 26.98 12.73
N ASN A 32 -5.40 26.69 13.65
CA ASN A 32 -4.16 27.45 13.84
C ASN A 32 -2.89 26.56 13.88
N GLU A 33 -3.00 25.29 13.44
CA GLU A 33 -1.91 24.32 13.50
C GLU A 33 -1.62 23.76 12.11
N GLU A 34 -0.61 24.32 11.45
CA GLU A 34 -0.11 23.82 10.17
C GLU A 34 1.26 23.17 10.31
N GLY A 35 1.51 22.18 9.47
CA GLY A 35 2.79 21.50 9.36
C GLY A 35 2.79 20.09 9.95
N HIS A 36 3.96 19.62 10.34
CA HIS A 36 4.19 18.24 10.73
C HIS A 36 4.49 18.08 12.22
N ILE A 37 4.14 16.92 12.75
CA ILE A 37 4.42 16.49 14.13
C ILE A 37 5.19 15.17 14.15
N ILE A 38 6.08 15.02 15.13
CA ILE A 38 6.78 13.79 15.49
C ILE A 38 6.40 13.45 16.93
N VAL A 39 5.52 12.47 17.13
CA VAL A 39 5.12 11.99 18.45
C VAL A 39 6.02 10.86 18.92
N LEU A 40 6.48 10.93 20.16
CA LEU A 40 7.38 9.96 20.77
C LEU A 40 6.65 9.12 21.83
N ASP A 41 6.69 7.80 21.72
CA ASP A 41 6.17 6.86 22.72
C ASP A 41 7.28 5.89 23.19
N LYS A 42 7.52 5.87 24.51
CA LYS A 42 8.53 5.03 25.18
C LYS A 42 7.93 3.84 25.94
N SER A 43 6.59 3.80 26.03
CA SER A 43 5.84 2.87 26.88
C SER A 43 5.72 1.48 26.26
N PHE A 44 5.76 1.38 24.93
CA PHE A 44 5.56 0.12 24.24
C PHE A 44 6.76 -0.81 24.36
N LYS A 45 6.51 -2.09 24.68
CA LYS A 45 7.54 -3.11 24.81
C LYS A 45 7.31 -4.25 23.81
N PRO A 46 8.38 -4.76 23.18
CA PRO A 46 8.29 -5.87 22.22
C PRO A 46 7.91 -7.17 22.94
N TYR A 47 7.13 -8.03 22.30
CA TYR A 47 6.78 -9.35 22.83
C TYR A 47 6.60 -10.38 21.72
N ILE A 48 6.64 -11.66 22.08
CA ILE A 48 6.27 -12.81 21.23
C ILE A 48 5.34 -13.74 22.02
N TYR A 49 4.78 -14.75 21.37
CA TYR A 49 4.09 -15.84 22.05
C TYR A 49 4.92 -17.13 22.00
N VAL A 50 4.88 -17.89 23.10
CA VAL A 50 5.51 -19.19 23.25
C VAL A 50 4.41 -20.21 23.53
N ILE A 51 4.34 -21.23 22.68
CA ILE A 51 3.43 -22.37 22.83
C ILE A 51 4.19 -23.46 23.61
N PRO A 52 3.72 -23.86 24.81
CA PRO A 52 4.33 -24.93 25.57
C PRO A 52 4.05 -26.29 24.92
N SER A 53 4.95 -27.26 25.08
CA SER A 53 4.79 -28.63 24.53
C SER A 53 3.57 -29.37 25.07
N ASP A 54 3.15 -29.05 26.30
CA ASP A 54 1.94 -29.56 26.91
C ASP A 54 1.39 -28.53 27.91
N PRO A 55 0.06 -28.41 28.10
CA PRO A 55 -0.52 -27.51 29.11
C PRO A 55 0.03 -27.72 30.54
N HIS A 56 0.43 -28.94 30.91
CA HIS A 56 1.04 -29.25 32.20
C HIS A 56 2.47 -28.71 32.35
N CYS A 57 3.17 -28.43 31.24
CA CYS A 57 4.54 -27.90 31.22
C CYS A 57 4.59 -26.37 31.38
N ILE A 58 3.46 -25.67 31.46
CA ILE A 58 3.42 -24.20 31.62
C ILE A 58 4.25 -23.70 32.82
N PRO A 59 4.20 -24.31 34.01
CA PRO A 59 5.02 -23.88 35.15
C PRO A 59 6.53 -23.99 34.86
N ASP A 60 6.96 -25.11 34.28
CA ASP A 60 8.37 -25.37 33.92
C ASP A 60 8.84 -24.41 32.84
N CYS A 61 8.02 -24.22 31.81
CA CYS A 61 8.28 -23.26 30.73
C CYS A 61 8.40 -21.83 31.26
N THR A 62 7.52 -21.44 32.18
CA THR A 62 7.58 -20.13 32.84
C THR A 62 8.87 -19.97 33.65
N HIS A 63 9.30 -21.03 34.34
CA HIS A 63 10.55 -21.04 35.11
C HIS A 63 11.78 -20.91 34.21
N GLU A 64 11.90 -21.75 33.18
CA GLU A 64 13.01 -21.71 32.20
C GLU A 64 13.10 -20.34 31.52
N LEU A 65 11.97 -19.76 31.12
CA LEU A 65 11.92 -18.41 30.55
C LEU A 65 12.37 -17.34 31.55
N SER A 66 12.03 -17.48 32.84
CA SER A 66 12.38 -16.49 33.87
C SER A 66 13.89 -16.36 34.11
N GLU A 67 14.69 -17.36 33.74
CA GLU A 67 16.16 -17.30 33.78
C GLU A 67 16.75 -16.42 32.67
N LEU A 68 15.96 -16.09 31.65
CA LEU A 68 16.34 -15.17 30.58
C LEU A 68 16.11 -13.71 31.03
N LYS A 69 16.90 -12.78 30.48
CA LYS A 69 16.80 -11.33 30.76
C LYS A 69 15.56 -10.69 30.10
N LEU A 70 14.37 -11.11 30.52
CA LEU A 70 13.06 -10.68 30.02
C LEU A 70 12.44 -9.60 30.93
N ILE A 71 11.42 -8.91 30.42
CA ILE A 71 10.60 -7.98 31.24
C ILE A 71 9.50 -8.74 31.97
N SER A 72 8.74 -9.57 31.25
CA SER A 72 7.63 -10.35 31.82
C SER A 72 7.37 -11.63 31.03
N VAL A 73 6.78 -12.61 31.70
CA VAL A 73 6.24 -13.85 31.12
C VAL A 73 4.83 -14.00 31.68
N GLU A 74 3.82 -13.92 30.82
CA GLU A 74 2.41 -13.88 31.20
C GLU A 74 1.63 -14.99 30.52
N LYS A 75 0.90 -15.81 31.28
CA LYS A 75 0.01 -16.81 30.71
C LYS A 75 -1.25 -16.16 30.15
N VAL A 76 -1.59 -16.48 28.90
CA VAL A 76 -2.76 -15.94 28.19
C VAL A 76 -3.44 -17.01 27.36
N SER A 77 -4.77 -16.93 27.22
CA SER A 77 -5.52 -17.80 26.31
C SER A 77 -5.56 -17.21 24.90
N ARG A 78 -5.33 -18.03 23.87
CA ARG A 78 -5.42 -17.65 22.45
C ARG A 78 -6.07 -18.75 21.64
N ASN A 79 -6.67 -18.38 20.51
CA ASN A 79 -7.14 -19.33 19.51
C ASN A 79 -6.00 -19.64 18.53
N ASP A 80 -5.72 -20.91 18.30
CA ASP A 80 -4.75 -21.43 17.33
C ASP A 80 -5.49 -22.36 16.38
N MET A 81 -5.82 -21.85 15.19
CA MET A 81 -6.47 -22.63 14.12
C MET A 81 -7.80 -23.30 14.53
N GLY A 82 -8.60 -22.64 15.36
CA GLY A 82 -9.91 -23.12 15.83
C GLY A 82 -9.86 -23.74 17.23
N GLU A 83 -8.68 -23.98 17.79
CA GLU A 83 -8.49 -24.55 19.12
C GLU A 83 -8.01 -23.51 20.12
N HIS A 84 -8.65 -23.46 21.30
CA HIS A 84 -8.20 -22.58 22.39
C HIS A 84 -7.01 -23.20 23.13
N LYS A 85 -5.88 -22.49 23.15
CA LYS A 85 -4.64 -22.89 23.83
C LYS A 85 -4.23 -21.85 24.88
N GLU A 86 -3.70 -22.35 26.00
CA GLU A 86 -3.00 -21.53 26.98
C GLU A 86 -1.54 -21.37 26.52
N VAL A 87 -1.10 -20.13 26.30
CA VAL A 87 0.24 -19.80 25.80
C VAL A 87 0.91 -18.75 26.68
N LEU A 88 2.23 -18.60 26.55
CA LEU A 88 3.01 -17.61 27.29
C LEU A 88 3.32 -16.40 26.41
N LYS A 89 2.86 -15.22 26.81
CA LYS A 89 3.28 -13.93 26.24
C LYS A 89 4.58 -13.50 26.90
N VAL A 90 5.65 -13.44 26.11
CA VAL A 90 7.00 -13.13 26.58
C VAL A 90 7.41 -11.72 26.13
N THR A 91 7.61 -10.83 27.10
CA THR A 91 7.96 -9.41 26.86
C THR A 91 9.47 -9.18 26.98
N PHE A 92 10.07 -8.54 25.99
CA PHE A 92 11.51 -8.25 25.91
C PHE A 92 11.81 -6.79 26.22
N LYS A 93 13.06 -6.51 26.63
CA LYS A 93 13.54 -5.15 26.88
C LYS A 93 13.65 -4.32 25.60
N HIS A 94 14.23 -4.90 24.55
CA HIS A 94 14.47 -4.21 23.29
C HIS A 94 14.15 -5.11 22.08
N PRO A 95 13.64 -4.59 20.95
CA PRO A 95 13.27 -5.41 19.79
C PRO A 95 14.43 -6.23 19.22
N ARG A 96 15.66 -5.72 19.37
CA ARG A 96 16.91 -6.40 18.99
C ARG A 96 17.22 -7.65 19.83
N ASP A 97 16.53 -7.85 20.95
CA ASP A 97 16.76 -9.01 21.82
C ASP A 97 15.95 -10.22 21.36
N ILE A 98 14.84 -10.03 20.64
CA ILE A 98 14.04 -11.11 20.04
C ILE A 98 14.94 -12.02 19.16
N PRO A 99 15.62 -11.53 18.10
CA PRO A 99 16.43 -12.42 17.25
C PRO A 99 17.61 -13.07 18.00
N LYS A 100 18.08 -12.47 19.10
CA LYS A 100 19.19 -13.04 19.91
C LYS A 100 18.74 -14.17 20.82
N LEU A 101 17.51 -14.10 21.31
CA LEU A 101 16.96 -15.03 22.30
C LEU A 101 16.03 -16.06 21.68
N ARG A 102 15.46 -15.82 20.49
CA ARG A 102 14.48 -16.72 19.86
C ARG A 102 14.99 -18.16 19.74
N GLU A 103 16.25 -18.36 19.31
CA GLU A 103 16.81 -19.70 19.12
C GLU A 103 17.02 -20.38 20.48
N LYS A 104 17.37 -19.62 21.52
CA LYS A 104 17.51 -20.17 22.87
C LYS A 104 16.16 -20.60 23.43
N ILE A 105 15.12 -19.78 23.23
CA ILE A 105 13.75 -20.08 23.66
C ILE A 105 13.21 -21.29 22.92
N LEU A 106 13.40 -21.36 21.60
CA LEU A 106 12.93 -22.49 20.79
C LEU A 106 13.60 -23.82 21.16
N ASN A 107 14.84 -23.79 21.67
CA ASN A 107 15.57 -24.98 22.11
C ASN A 107 15.26 -25.40 23.55
N LEU A 108 14.37 -24.71 24.26
CA LEU A 108 13.95 -25.11 25.61
C LEU A 108 13.08 -26.39 25.53
N PRO A 109 13.30 -27.39 26.40
CA PRO A 109 12.57 -28.66 26.31
C PRO A 109 11.05 -28.54 26.48
N SER A 110 10.59 -27.51 27.20
CA SER A 110 9.20 -27.23 27.52
C SER A 110 8.46 -26.41 26.43
N VAL A 111 9.16 -26.01 25.37
CA VAL A 111 8.64 -25.15 24.29
C VAL A 111 8.38 -25.98 23.04
N GLU A 112 7.17 -25.90 22.50
CA GLU A 112 6.80 -26.49 21.21
C GLU A 112 7.17 -25.56 20.07
N GLU A 113 6.70 -24.32 20.16
CA GLU A 113 6.77 -23.36 19.07
C GLU A 113 6.79 -21.92 19.60
N ILE A 114 7.39 -21.00 18.84
CA ILE A 114 7.30 -19.55 19.07
C ILE A 114 6.50 -18.90 17.94
N ARG A 115 5.56 -18.01 18.26
CA ARG A 115 4.70 -17.30 17.28
C ARG A 115 4.95 -15.81 17.30
N GLU A 116 4.60 -15.14 16.20
CA GLU A 116 4.64 -13.67 16.05
C GLU A 116 6.03 -13.02 16.23
N HIS A 117 7.09 -13.81 16.25
CA HIS A 117 8.47 -13.34 16.45
C HIS A 117 9.02 -12.53 15.25
N ASP A 118 8.38 -12.61 14.09
CA ASP A 118 8.76 -11.94 12.85
C ASP A 118 7.92 -10.70 12.52
N ILE A 119 7.02 -10.28 13.42
CA ILE A 119 6.27 -9.03 13.29
C ILE A 119 7.18 -7.85 13.69
N PRO A 120 7.48 -6.90 12.78
CA PRO A 120 8.31 -5.76 13.11
C PRO A 120 7.70 -4.90 14.22
N PHE A 121 8.56 -4.43 15.13
CA PHE A 121 8.13 -3.71 16.35
C PHE A 121 7.16 -2.54 16.11
N TYR A 122 7.42 -1.72 15.10
CA TYR A 122 6.56 -0.59 14.76
C TYR A 122 5.21 -1.02 14.16
N ARG A 123 5.17 -2.14 13.41
CA ARG A 123 3.91 -2.70 12.90
C ARG A 123 3.11 -3.35 14.03
N ARG A 124 3.80 -3.97 14.98
CA ARG A 124 3.17 -4.48 16.19
C ARG A 124 2.50 -3.35 16.98
N TYR A 125 3.18 -2.22 17.12
CA TYR A 125 2.61 -1.01 17.74
C TYR A 125 1.29 -0.57 17.08
N LEU A 126 1.26 -0.47 15.74
CA LEU A 126 0.04 -0.11 15.01
C LEU A 126 -1.12 -1.06 15.34
N ILE A 127 -0.85 -2.37 15.31
CA ILE A 127 -1.87 -3.39 15.53
C ILE A 127 -2.40 -3.35 16.98
N ASP A 128 -1.50 -3.32 17.96
CA ASP A 128 -1.85 -3.33 19.39
C ASP A 128 -2.59 -2.07 19.83
N LYS A 129 -2.23 -0.92 19.26
CA LYS A 129 -2.85 0.37 19.58
C LYS A 129 -4.06 0.70 18.68
N GLY A 130 -4.41 -0.20 17.75
CA GLY A 130 -5.51 0.03 16.82
C GLY A 130 -5.31 1.29 15.96
N LEU A 131 -4.05 1.61 15.63
CA LEU A 131 -3.71 2.76 14.81
C LEU A 131 -3.63 2.36 13.34
N PHE A 132 -4.24 3.18 12.50
CA PHE A 132 -4.27 3.01 11.06
C PHE A 132 -3.55 4.19 10.41
N PRO A 133 -2.52 3.96 9.60
CA PRO A 133 -1.92 5.03 8.82
C PRO A 133 -2.98 5.73 7.96
N LEU A 134 -2.84 7.05 7.83
CA LEU A 134 -3.76 7.99 7.19
C LEU A 134 -5.08 8.24 7.94
N ASN A 135 -5.27 7.69 9.14
CA ASN A 135 -6.36 8.10 10.02
C ASN A 135 -5.91 9.20 11.00
N LEU A 136 -6.90 9.93 11.53
CA LEU A 136 -6.70 10.90 12.59
C LEU A 136 -6.37 10.21 13.91
N VAL A 137 -5.39 10.75 14.62
CA VAL A 137 -4.94 10.30 15.93
C VAL A 137 -4.92 11.49 16.88
N GLU A 138 -5.51 11.32 18.05
CA GLU A 138 -5.41 12.27 19.15
C GLU A 138 -4.38 11.76 20.18
N VAL A 139 -3.51 12.67 20.62
CA VAL A 139 -2.48 12.39 21.63
C VAL A 139 -2.45 13.48 22.69
N GLU A 140 -2.11 13.08 23.92
CA GLU A 140 -1.96 13.97 25.07
C GLU A 140 -0.53 13.87 25.61
N GLY A 141 0.05 15.02 25.96
CA GLY A 141 1.44 15.09 26.42
C GLY A 141 2.05 16.48 26.41
N LYS A 142 3.34 16.56 26.06
CA LYS A 142 4.16 17.79 26.14
C LYS A 142 4.94 18.04 24.85
N ILE A 143 4.91 19.28 24.37
CA ILE A 143 5.78 19.74 23.28
C ILE A 143 7.23 19.84 23.81
N LEU A 144 8.19 19.29 23.07
CA LEU A 144 9.61 19.33 23.41
C LEU A 144 10.36 20.47 22.71
N ASN A 145 9.92 20.91 21.53
CA ASN A 145 10.43 22.07 20.82
C ASN A 145 9.25 22.99 20.48
N SER A 146 9.18 24.20 21.06
CA SER A 146 8.11 25.13 20.68
C SER A 146 8.36 25.60 19.24
N PRO A 147 7.43 25.39 18.28
CA PRO A 147 7.39 26.23 17.09
C PRO A 147 7.06 27.65 17.57
N GLN A 148 7.78 28.67 17.10
CA GLN A 148 7.35 30.04 17.31
C GLN A 148 6.05 30.24 16.51
N THR A 149 4.91 30.26 17.20
CA THR A 149 3.64 30.68 16.61
C THR A 149 3.70 32.19 16.37
N SER A 150 4.01 32.58 15.14
CA SER A 150 3.73 33.95 14.69
C SER A 150 2.21 34.16 14.73
N ARG A 151 1.74 35.00 15.65
CA ARG A 151 0.38 35.55 15.64
C ARG A 151 0.11 36.15 14.25
N LYS A 152 -0.72 35.51 13.42
CA LYS A 152 -1.25 36.15 12.21
C LYS A 152 -2.53 36.91 12.58
N THR A 153 -2.41 38.23 12.62
CA THR A 153 -3.53 39.17 12.44
C THR A 153 -4.16 38.90 11.07
N PRO A 154 -5.50 39.00 10.89
CA PRO A 154 -6.12 38.68 9.62
C PRO A 154 -5.78 39.76 8.59
N VAL A 155 -5.07 39.40 7.51
CA VAL A 155 -4.83 40.29 6.37
C VAL A 155 -5.34 39.64 5.10
N LYS A 156 -6.11 40.45 4.37
CA LYS A 156 -6.77 40.21 3.09
C LYS A 156 -5.81 39.74 2.00
N LEU A 157 -6.39 39.06 1.00
CA LEU A 157 -5.82 38.90 -0.34
C LEU A 157 -5.15 40.19 -0.84
N VAL A 158 -3.96 40.04 -1.43
CA VAL A 158 -3.52 40.56 -2.76
C VAL A 158 -2.00 40.79 -2.80
N THR A 159 -1.36 40.04 -3.71
CA THR A 159 -0.11 40.22 -4.49
C THR A 159 1.27 40.52 -3.88
N LYS A 160 2.23 39.74 -4.41
CA LYS A 160 3.65 39.99 -4.77
C LYS A 160 4.66 40.32 -3.66
N GLY A 161 5.64 39.42 -3.56
CA GLY A 161 7.06 39.72 -3.28
C GLY A 161 7.40 40.26 -1.89
N SER A 162 7.73 39.36 -0.96
CA SER A 162 8.59 39.67 0.19
C SER A 162 9.05 38.39 0.87
N ASP A 163 10.36 38.25 0.98
CA ASP A 163 11.10 37.23 1.72
C ASP A 163 10.56 37.02 3.14
N ASN A 164 9.95 35.86 3.35
CA ASN A 164 9.80 35.25 4.67
C ASN A 164 9.93 33.73 4.51
N ASN A 165 11.08 33.27 4.01
CA ASN A 165 11.47 31.85 3.96
C ASN A 165 11.76 31.33 5.38
N GLN A 166 10.74 31.27 6.25
CA GLN A 166 10.81 30.45 7.45
C GLN A 166 10.34 29.04 7.12
N THR A 167 11.29 28.14 6.98
CA THR A 167 11.05 26.71 6.84
C THR A 167 10.17 26.22 7.99
N PRO A 168 9.01 25.60 7.74
CA PRO A 168 8.13 25.16 8.81
C PRO A 168 8.82 24.10 9.68
N LYS A 169 9.10 24.44 10.95
CA LYS A 169 9.73 23.51 11.91
C LYS A 169 8.71 22.51 12.41
N SER A 170 9.05 21.22 12.37
CA SER A 170 8.21 20.14 12.89
C SER A 170 8.04 20.21 14.41
N CYS A 171 6.83 19.99 14.89
CA CYS A 171 6.51 19.85 16.32
C CYS A 171 6.99 18.47 16.83
N ILE A 172 7.81 18.42 17.87
CA ILE A 172 8.23 17.19 18.55
C ILE A 172 7.42 17.09 19.84
N PHE A 173 6.70 15.99 19.98
CA PHE A 173 5.72 15.82 21.04
C PHE A 173 6.00 14.55 21.84
N GLN A 174 6.27 14.68 23.14
CA GLN A 174 6.36 13.54 24.03
C GLN A 174 4.96 13.16 24.51
N MET A 175 4.50 12.00 24.09
CA MET A 175 3.22 11.45 24.52
C MET A 175 3.31 10.93 25.95
N GLU A 176 2.24 11.14 26.74
CA GLU A 176 2.11 10.67 28.12
C GLU A 176 0.99 9.62 28.27
N ASN A 177 -0.07 9.71 27.46
CA ASN A 177 -1.20 8.77 27.45
C ASN A 177 -1.29 7.97 26.15
N HIS A 178 -2.05 6.87 26.11
CA HIS A 178 -2.23 6.11 24.88
C HIS A 178 -2.83 6.95 23.74
N PRO A 179 -2.38 6.74 22.49
CA PRO A 179 -2.93 7.43 21.35
C PRO A 179 -4.37 6.95 21.12
N LYS A 180 -5.27 7.89 20.84
CA LYS A 180 -6.69 7.62 20.57
C LYS A 180 -6.92 7.69 19.05
N PRO A 181 -7.19 6.57 18.36
CA PRO A 181 -7.61 6.62 16.97
C PRO A 181 -8.97 7.32 16.87
N MET A 182 -9.15 8.11 15.82
CA MET A 182 -10.40 8.81 15.54
C MET A 182 -10.88 8.47 14.13
N ASP A 183 -12.20 8.33 13.96
CA ASP A 183 -12.80 8.25 12.64
C ASP A 183 -12.80 9.64 12.00
N SER A 184 -12.29 9.72 10.78
CA SER A 184 -12.29 10.95 9.99
C SER A 184 -12.39 10.65 8.50
N SER A 185 -12.85 11.63 7.73
CA SER A 185 -12.53 11.69 6.31
C SER A 185 -11.02 11.86 6.13
N LEU A 186 -10.52 11.49 4.96
CA LEU A 186 -9.16 11.80 4.57
C LEU A 186 -9.03 13.33 4.43
N PRO A 187 -8.01 13.97 5.02
CA PRO A 187 -7.74 15.36 4.70
C PRO A 187 -7.21 15.45 3.27
N GLU A 188 -7.18 16.65 2.73
CA GLU A 188 -6.37 16.93 1.55
C GLU A 188 -4.89 16.78 1.89
N PHE A 189 -4.15 16.06 1.07
CA PHE A 189 -2.70 15.89 1.21
C PHE A 189 -1.96 16.82 0.25
N LYS A 190 -0.85 17.41 0.71
CA LYS A 190 0.02 18.23 -0.12
C LYS A 190 0.98 17.33 -0.89
N PHE A 191 0.84 17.32 -2.21
CA PHE A 191 1.72 16.60 -3.12
C PHE A 191 2.81 17.54 -3.61
N LEU A 192 4.04 17.02 -3.70
CA LEU A 192 5.11 17.65 -4.46
C LEU A 192 5.70 16.59 -5.37
N SER A 193 5.46 16.75 -6.66
CA SER A 193 6.11 15.98 -7.71
C SER A 193 7.39 16.68 -8.13
N PHE A 194 8.38 15.89 -8.53
CA PHE A 194 9.61 16.41 -9.11
C PHE A 194 10.09 15.50 -10.24
N ASP A 195 10.89 16.08 -11.13
CA ASP A 195 11.57 15.40 -12.23
C ASP A 195 12.94 16.05 -12.46
N ILE A 196 13.90 15.35 -13.08
CA ILE A 196 15.25 15.86 -13.34
C ILE A 196 15.64 15.69 -14.81
N GLU A 197 16.37 16.68 -15.33
CA GLU A 197 17.05 16.56 -16.62
C GLU A 197 18.56 16.52 -16.44
N VAL A 198 19.22 15.66 -17.21
CA VAL A 198 20.67 15.41 -17.09
C VAL A 198 21.38 15.68 -18.41
N TYR A 199 22.52 16.37 -18.36
CA TYR A 199 23.33 16.64 -19.54
C TYR A 199 24.05 15.38 -20.02
N ASN A 200 23.56 14.76 -21.09
CA ASN A 200 23.92 13.39 -21.48
C ASN A 200 24.48 13.25 -22.92
N PRO A 201 25.55 13.98 -23.31
CA PRO A 201 26.09 13.96 -24.68
C PRO A 201 26.70 12.62 -25.11
N ARG A 202 26.81 11.66 -24.19
CA ARG A 202 27.39 10.32 -24.43
C ARG A 202 26.33 9.21 -24.46
N GLY A 203 25.04 9.58 -24.49
CA GLY A 203 23.91 8.64 -24.47
C GLY A 203 23.35 8.44 -23.07
N MET A 204 23.37 7.22 -22.55
CA MET A 204 22.79 6.93 -21.23
C MET A 204 23.49 7.73 -20.11
N PRO A 205 22.76 8.52 -19.30
CA PRO A 205 23.35 9.36 -18.27
C PRO A 205 24.16 8.58 -17.21
N GLN A 206 25.33 9.10 -16.83
CA GLN A 206 26.21 8.52 -15.82
C GLN A 206 26.48 9.50 -14.68
N SER A 207 26.02 9.20 -13.46
CA SER A 207 26.08 10.12 -12.31
C SER A 207 27.49 10.54 -11.93
N ASP A 208 28.52 9.74 -12.24
CA ASP A 208 29.91 10.11 -12.01
C ASP A 208 30.42 11.24 -12.92
N LEU A 209 29.78 11.45 -14.08
CA LEU A 209 30.32 12.31 -15.13
C LEU A 209 29.34 13.41 -15.53
N ASP A 210 28.08 13.05 -15.76
CA ASP A 210 27.06 13.92 -16.35
C ASP A 210 26.35 14.72 -15.23
N PRO A 211 26.29 16.07 -15.32
CA PRO A 211 25.63 16.91 -14.32
C PRO A 211 24.11 16.97 -14.52
N ILE A 212 23.37 17.15 -13.42
CA ILE A 212 21.96 17.54 -13.46
C ILE A 212 21.88 19.00 -13.94
N ILE A 213 21.07 19.25 -14.95
CA ILE A 213 20.93 20.58 -15.57
C ILE A 213 19.63 21.28 -15.20
N MET A 214 18.56 20.52 -14.94
CA MET A 214 17.28 21.04 -14.45
C MET A 214 16.67 20.14 -13.39
N ILE A 215 15.94 20.75 -12.46
CA ILE A 215 14.99 20.04 -11.59
C ILE A 215 13.67 20.77 -11.65
N SER A 216 12.61 20.08 -12.05
CA SER A 216 11.27 20.63 -12.11
C SER A 216 10.42 20.17 -10.93
N PHE A 217 9.42 20.97 -10.59
CA PHE A 217 8.47 20.71 -9.52
C PHE A 217 7.06 21.07 -9.95
N SER A 218 6.12 20.30 -9.44
CA SER A 218 4.69 20.58 -9.52
C SER A 218 4.00 20.12 -8.25
N SER A 219 2.98 20.84 -7.79
CA SER A 219 2.15 20.46 -6.65
C SER A 219 0.68 20.48 -7.02
N ASN A 220 -0.12 19.74 -6.24
CA ASN A 220 -1.58 19.84 -6.30
C ASN A 220 -2.13 21.13 -5.65
N GLN A 221 -1.25 22.05 -5.22
CA GLN A 221 -1.60 23.37 -4.68
C GLN A 221 -1.26 24.49 -5.66
N GLY A 222 -0.87 24.16 -6.90
CA GLY A 222 -0.57 25.12 -7.96
C GLY A 222 0.87 25.64 -7.98
N PHE A 223 1.75 25.22 -7.06
CA PHE A 223 3.19 25.49 -7.16
C PHE A 223 3.77 24.75 -8.37
N GLN A 224 4.48 25.49 -9.22
CA GLN A 224 5.19 25.01 -10.41
C GLN A 224 6.51 25.78 -10.54
N LYS A 225 7.62 25.07 -10.74
CA LYS A 225 8.94 25.68 -10.85
C LYS A 225 9.91 24.77 -11.60
N VAL A 226 10.83 25.35 -12.38
CA VAL A 226 12.02 24.68 -12.91
C VAL A 226 13.26 25.40 -12.40
N ILE A 227 14.15 24.70 -11.70
CA ILE A 227 15.46 25.24 -11.31
C ILE A 227 16.46 24.86 -12.40
N SER A 228 17.25 25.82 -12.87
CA SER A 228 18.13 25.63 -14.03
C SER A 228 19.48 26.30 -13.86
N THR A 229 20.52 25.67 -14.42
CA THR A 229 21.88 26.25 -14.52
C THR A 229 22.08 27.11 -15.77
N LYS A 230 21.08 27.22 -16.66
CA LYS A 230 21.08 28.14 -17.81
C LYS A 230 19.91 29.13 -17.72
N ASN A 231 20.17 30.33 -18.22
CA ASN A 231 19.17 31.38 -18.32
C ASN A 231 18.05 31.00 -19.28
N PRO A 232 16.78 31.32 -18.94
CA PRO A 232 15.71 31.26 -19.91
C PRO A 232 16.02 32.21 -21.08
N PRO A 233 15.81 31.77 -22.34
CA PRO A 233 15.89 32.67 -23.49
C PRO A 233 14.77 33.72 -23.42
N ASP A 234 14.94 34.85 -24.11
CA ASP A 234 13.84 35.78 -24.35
C ASP A 234 12.72 35.01 -25.07
N SER A 235 11.48 35.10 -24.58
CA SER A 235 10.37 34.32 -25.15
C SER A 235 10.22 34.61 -26.64
N SER A 236 10.15 33.54 -27.42
CA SER A 236 10.01 33.64 -28.87
C SER A 236 8.60 34.00 -29.33
N ASP A 237 7.61 33.96 -28.42
CA ASP A 237 6.20 34.27 -28.69
C ASP A 237 5.76 35.57 -27.97
N PRO A 238 5.38 36.64 -28.70
CA PRO A 238 4.86 37.87 -28.11
C PRO A 238 3.53 37.71 -27.35
N ASN A 239 2.84 36.57 -27.47
CA ASN A 239 1.67 36.17 -26.68
C ASN A 239 1.92 34.93 -25.79
N GLY A 240 3.17 34.45 -25.72
CA GLY A 240 3.55 33.21 -25.04
C GLY A 240 3.53 33.33 -23.52
N SER A 241 3.47 32.16 -22.85
CA SER A 241 3.68 32.08 -21.41
C SER A 241 5.08 32.56 -21.09
N SER A 242 5.21 33.62 -20.29
CA SER A 242 6.50 33.99 -19.71
C SER A 242 7.12 32.78 -19.00
N LEU A 243 8.43 32.58 -19.14
CA LEU A 243 9.20 31.55 -18.42
C LEU A 243 9.40 31.92 -16.94
N ASP A 244 8.40 32.56 -16.32
CA ASP A 244 8.41 33.06 -14.94
C ASP A 244 8.55 31.91 -13.91
N PHE A 245 8.30 30.68 -14.34
CA PHE A 245 8.49 29.47 -13.54
C PHE A 245 9.95 29.01 -13.47
N VAL A 246 10.88 29.59 -14.24
CA VAL A 246 12.29 29.21 -14.25
C VAL A 246 13.10 30.02 -13.23
N GLU A 247 13.73 29.33 -12.26
CA GLU A 247 14.69 29.90 -11.31
C GLU A 247 16.11 29.58 -11.76
N LEU A 248 16.89 30.61 -12.09
CA LEU A 248 18.30 30.47 -12.43
C LEU A 248 19.16 30.28 -11.16
N VAL A 249 20.08 29.33 -11.21
CA VAL A 249 21.15 29.12 -10.22
C VAL A 249 22.51 29.09 -10.89
N ALA A 250 23.58 29.34 -10.12
CA ALA A 250 24.93 29.48 -10.63
C ALA A 250 25.55 28.16 -11.09
N ASP A 251 25.29 27.06 -10.38
CA ASP A 251 25.87 25.75 -10.64
C ASP A 251 24.99 24.59 -10.13
N GLU A 252 25.40 23.35 -10.41
CA GLU A 252 24.69 22.14 -9.99
C GLU A 252 24.63 21.99 -8.46
N LYS A 253 25.61 22.55 -7.73
CA LYS A 253 25.60 22.47 -6.26
C LYS A 253 24.47 23.32 -5.71
N GLU A 254 24.34 24.56 -6.19
CA GLU A 254 23.23 25.45 -5.83
C GLU A 254 21.87 24.86 -6.28
N LEU A 255 21.81 24.23 -7.46
CA LEU A 255 20.63 23.50 -7.93
C LEU A 255 20.17 22.43 -6.93
N LEU A 256 21.09 21.62 -6.40
CA LEU A 256 20.78 20.58 -5.40
C LEU A 256 20.45 21.16 -4.02
N GLU A 257 21.11 22.26 -3.61
CA GLU A 257 20.76 23.00 -2.39
C GLU A 257 19.33 23.56 -2.48
N LYS A 258 18.96 24.11 -3.65
CA LYS A 258 17.60 24.59 -3.95
C LYS A 258 16.57 23.47 -4.03
N PHE A 259 16.94 22.27 -4.48
CA PHE A 259 16.06 21.10 -4.39
C PHE A 259 15.71 20.79 -2.93
N VAL A 260 16.71 20.76 -2.04
CA VAL A 260 16.48 20.56 -0.60
C VAL A 260 15.66 21.70 0.00
N GLU A 261 15.97 22.96 -0.34
CA GLU A 261 15.22 24.14 0.12
C GLU A 261 13.74 24.04 -0.29
N THR A 262 13.46 23.72 -1.55
CA THR A 262 12.11 23.64 -2.12
C THR A 262 11.28 22.56 -1.43
N VAL A 263 11.83 21.36 -1.24
CA VAL A 263 11.14 20.28 -0.51
C VAL A 263 10.83 20.70 0.93
N GLN A 264 11.74 21.45 1.57
CA GLN A 264 11.54 21.90 2.94
C GLN A 264 10.53 23.07 3.03
N SER A 265 10.51 24.00 2.08
CA SER A 265 9.61 25.16 2.05
C SER A 265 8.18 24.76 1.70
N GLU A 266 8.00 23.96 0.65
CA GLU A 266 6.69 23.45 0.23
C GLU A 266 6.11 22.47 1.25
N ASN A 267 6.99 21.85 2.04
CA ASN A 267 6.67 20.98 3.16
C ASN A 267 5.58 19.93 2.81
N PRO A 268 5.79 19.10 1.77
CA PRO A 268 4.79 18.16 1.28
C PRO A 268 4.54 17.00 2.24
N ASP A 269 3.31 16.48 2.23
CA ASP A 269 2.93 15.25 2.92
C ASP A 269 3.39 14.03 2.10
N ILE A 270 3.24 14.12 0.77
CA ILE A 270 3.58 13.07 -0.21
C ILE A 270 4.52 13.65 -1.28
N ILE A 271 5.61 12.94 -1.54
CA ILE A 271 6.53 13.25 -2.64
C ILE A 271 6.32 12.23 -3.75
N LEU A 272 6.09 12.71 -4.96
CA LEU A 272 5.83 11.89 -6.14
C LEU A 272 6.99 12.01 -7.15
N GLY A 273 7.19 10.95 -7.91
CA GLY A 273 8.09 10.92 -9.07
C GLY A 273 7.71 9.75 -9.97
N TYR A 274 8.29 9.69 -11.16
CA TYR A 274 8.06 8.61 -12.11
C TYR A 274 9.38 7.91 -12.43
N ASN A 275 9.54 6.67 -11.97
CA ASN A 275 10.81 5.94 -11.98
C ASN A 275 11.89 6.54 -11.03
N SER A 276 11.46 7.40 -10.10
CA SER A 276 12.31 8.07 -9.10
C SER A 276 13.02 7.14 -8.11
N ASP A 277 12.50 5.93 -7.86
CA ASP A 277 13.22 4.95 -7.05
C ASP A 277 14.44 4.37 -7.77
N SER A 278 14.41 4.30 -9.11
CA SER A 278 15.45 3.66 -9.91
C SER A 278 16.41 4.65 -10.57
N PHE A 279 15.95 5.87 -10.87
CA PHE A 279 16.73 6.89 -11.56
C PHE A 279 16.93 8.15 -10.72
N ASP A 280 15.91 8.99 -10.55
CA ASP A 280 16.07 10.37 -10.06
C ASP A 280 16.75 10.46 -8.69
N LEU A 281 16.21 9.79 -7.67
CA LEU A 281 16.74 9.90 -6.30
C LEU A 281 18.12 9.26 -6.14
N PRO A 282 18.41 8.07 -6.73
CA PRO A 282 19.78 7.57 -6.82
C PRO A 282 20.75 8.53 -7.52
N TYR A 283 20.33 9.17 -8.62
CA TYR A 283 21.16 10.11 -9.37
C TYR A 283 21.46 11.36 -8.53
N ILE A 284 20.43 11.97 -7.95
CA ILE A 284 20.53 13.11 -7.02
C ILE A 284 21.45 12.76 -5.84
N ARG A 285 21.33 11.56 -5.26
CA ARG A 285 22.20 11.09 -4.17
C ARG A 285 23.67 11.11 -4.57
N ASP A 286 23.99 10.54 -5.73
CA ASP A 286 25.37 10.38 -6.17
C ASP A 286 25.99 11.75 -6.52
N ARG A 287 25.24 12.62 -7.21
CA ARG A 287 25.66 14.01 -7.50
C ARG A 287 25.82 14.85 -6.23
N ALA A 288 24.86 14.76 -5.30
CA ALA A 288 24.92 15.46 -4.03
C ALA A 288 26.12 15.02 -3.18
N ALA A 289 26.44 13.72 -3.17
CA ALA A 289 27.63 13.20 -2.50
C ALA A 289 28.92 13.75 -3.11
N LYS A 290 29.01 13.81 -4.44
CA LYS A 290 30.15 14.37 -5.17
C LYS A 290 30.36 15.86 -4.90
N LEU A 291 29.27 16.62 -4.75
CA LEU A 291 29.28 18.07 -4.55
C LEU A 291 29.23 18.50 -3.06
N GLY A 292 29.14 17.55 -2.14
CA GLY A 292 29.09 17.80 -0.70
C GLY A 292 27.77 18.41 -0.21
N VAL A 293 26.66 18.16 -0.91
CA VAL A 293 25.33 18.69 -0.56
C VAL A 293 24.57 17.69 0.33
N PRO A 294 24.23 18.03 1.58
CA PRO A 294 23.48 17.13 2.46
C PRO A 294 21.98 17.14 2.13
N LEU A 295 21.46 16.01 1.63
CA LEU A 295 20.05 15.83 1.27
C LEU A 295 19.13 15.69 2.49
N LYS A 296 18.90 16.75 3.27
CA LYS A 296 18.05 16.72 4.49
C LYS A 296 16.55 16.79 4.16
N LEU A 297 16.02 15.73 3.54
CA LEU A 297 14.62 15.70 3.06
C LEU A 297 13.60 15.25 4.12
N GLY A 298 14.03 14.47 5.12
CA GLY A 298 13.14 13.98 6.18
C GLY A 298 12.60 15.09 7.07
N ILE A 299 11.42 14.88 7.66
CA ILE A 299 10.80 15.81 8.61
C ILE A 299 11.69 16.01 9.85
N ASP A 300 12.40 14.97 10.27
CA ASP A 300 13.38 15.02 11.36
C ASP A 300 14.77 15.52 10.91
N GLY A 301 14.90 15.99 9.66
CA GLY A 301 16.15 16.42 9.04
C GLY A 301 17.08 15.29 8.61
N SER A 302 16.63 14.02 8.69
CA SER A 302 17.42 12.88 8.23
C SER A 302 17.52 12.81 6.70
N PRO A 303 18.61 12.25 6.16
CA PRO A 303 18.71 12.00 4.73
C PRO A 303 17.81 10.84 4.28
N PRO A 304 17.43 10.78 2.99
CA PRO A 304 16.72 9.65 2.43
C PRO A 304 17.46 8.33 2.67
N LYS A 305 16.70 7.28 2.98
CA LYS A 305 17.21 5.92 3.13
C LYS A 305 16.93 5.13 1.86
N PHE A 306 18.00 4.86 1.10
CA PHE A 306 17.98 4.01 -0.07
C PHE A 306 18.05 2.54 0.35
N THR A 307 17.10 1.73 -0.12
CA THR A 307 17.05 0.29 0.15
C THR A 307 16.82 -0.46 -1.15
N ARG A 308 17.58 -1.53 -1.36
CA ARG A 308 17.40 -2.46 -2.48
C ARG A 308 16.88 -3.79 -1.98
N THR A 309 15.77 -4.26 -2.53
CA THR A 309 15.19 -5.58 -2.24
C THR A 309 15.11 -6.38 -3.53
N GLY A 310 16.06 -7.30 -3.74
CA GLY A 310 16.20 -7.99 -5.02
C GLY A 310 16.51 -7.01 -6.16
N PHE A 311 15.63 -6.95 -7.15
CA PHE A 311 15.74 -6.04 -8.30
C PHE A 311 15.01 -4.70 -8.12
N THR A 312 14.30 -4.49 -7.00
CA THR A 312 13.57 -3.25 -6.75
C THR A 312 14.36 -2.31 -5.83
N ASN A 313 14.48 -1.07 -6.25
CA ASN A 313 14.98 0.02 -5.43
C ASN A 313 13.82 0.71 -4.71
N SER A 314 14.12 1.34 -3.58
CA SER A 314 13.16 2.14 -2.83
C SER A 314 13.87 3.24 -2.06
N THR A 315 13.29 4.43 -2.03
CA THR A 315 13.84 5.59 -1.33
C THR A 315 12.86 6.08 -0.27
N MET A 316 13.19 5.85 0.99
CA MET A 316 12.35 6.28 2.11
C MET A 316 12.79 7.66 2.62
N ILE A 317 11.85 8.59 2.72
CA ILE A 317 12.07 9.93 3.30
C ILE A 317 11.30 9.99 4.62
N LYS A 318 11.99 10.16 5.76
CA LYS A 318 11.33 9.99 7.07
C LYS A 318 10.23 11.02 7.30
N GLY A 319 9.02 10.53 7.55
CA GLY A 319 7.84 11.36 7.79
C GLY A 319 7.17 11.92 6.53
N ARG A 320 7.82 11.89 5.36
CA ARG A 320 7.21 12.28 4.07
C ARG A 320 7.00 11.03 3.22
N ILE A 321 5.79 10.83 2.73
CA ILE A 321 5.49 9.58 2.01
C ILE A 321 6.00 9.72 0.57
N HIS A 322 7.13 9.07 0.25
CA HIS A 322 7.59 8.98 -1.14
C HIS A 322 6.90 7.85 -1.90
N ILE A 323 6.38 8.13 -3.09
CA ILE A 323 5.73 7.17 -3.97
C ILE A 323 6.28 7.33 -5.39
N ASP A 324 6.91 6.27 -5.89
CA ASP A 324 7.23 6.13 -7.30
C ASP A 324 6.00 5.62 -8.06
N LEU A 325 5.44 6.47 -8.92
CA LEU A 325 4.23 6.16 -9.68
C LEU A 325 4.46 5.07 -10.73
N TYR A 326 5.68 4.91 -11.28
CA TYR A 326 5.95 3.93 -12.33
C TYR A 326 5.62 2.50 -11.87
N PHE A 327 6.11 2.11 -10.70
CA PHE A 327 5.82 0.78 -10.13
C PHE A 327 4.36 0.64 -9.68
N ASN A 328 3.76 1.74 -9.20
CA ASN A 328 2.36 1.77 -8.82
C ASN A 328 1.47 1.48 -10.04
N ILE A 329 1.68 2.20 -11.14
CA ILE A 329 0.92 2.06 -12.39
C ILE A 329 1.10 0.67 -12.99
N ARG A 330 2.33 0.16 -13.08
CA ARG A 330 2.60 -1.19 -13.62
C ARG A 330 1.85 -2.31 -12.88
N ARG A 331 1.50 -2.09 -11.61
CA ARG A 331 0.70 -3.04 -10.82
C ARG A 331 -0.80 -2.94 -11.11
N TYR A 332 -1.27 -1.77 -11.53
CA TYR A 332 -2.69 -1.46 -11.62
C TYR A 332 -3.22 -1.37 -13.05
N MET A 333 -2.35 -1.10 -14.03
CA MET A 333 -2.70 -0.89 -15.43
C MET A 333 -1.90 -1.81 -16.35
N HIS A 334 -2.61 -2.49 -17.25
CA HIS A 334 -2.05 -3.34 -18.30
C HIS A 334 -1.97 -2.55 -19.60
N LEU A 335 -0.89 -1.80 -19.78
CA LEU A 335 -0.63 -1.00 -20.98
C LEU A 335 0.46 -1.67 -21.83
N ALA A 336 0.44 -1.39 -23.14
CA ALA A 336 1.48 -1.86 -24.04
C ALA A 336 2.85 -1.24 -23.70
N ARG A 337 2.86 0.01 -23.23
CA ARG A 337 4.02 0.74 -22.75
C ARG A 337 3.67 1.46 -21.45
N HIS A 338 4.62 1.57 -20.54
CA HIS A 338 4.46 2.30 -19.28
C HIS A 338 5.42 3.49 -19.22
N THR A 339 5.51 4.26 -20.31
CA THR A 339 6.22 5.55 -20.28
C THR A 339 5.30 6.62 -19.69
N LEU A 340 5.87 7.72 -19.23
CA LEU A 340 5.12 8.80 -18.58
C LEU A 340 4.08 9.39 -19.54
N GLU A 341 4.46 9.64 -20.80
CA GLU A 341 3.60 10.21 -21.84
C GLU A 341 2.41 9.30 -22.16
N HIS A 342 2.66 8.00 -22.29
CA HIS A 342 1.59 7.04 -22.62
C HIS A 342 0.61 6.86 -21.48
N VAL A 343 1.11 6.80 -20.24
CA VAL A 343 0.25 6.74 -19.05
C VAL A 343 -0.53 8.04 -18.88
N TYR A 344 0.11 9.19 -19.09
CA TYR A 344 -0.53 10.50 -19.02
C TYR A 344 -1.66 10.59 -20.06
N LEU A 345 -1.43 10.15 -21.30
CA LEU A 345 -2.45 10.08 -22.33
C LEU A 345 -3.62 9.19 -21.92
N GLU A 346 -3.35 7.97 -21.43
CA GLU A 346 -4.40 7.02 -21.04
C GLU A 346 -5.26 7.56 -19.89
N LEU A 347 -4.64 8.19 -18.89
CA LEU A 347 -5.34 8.68 -17.71
C LEU A 347 -5.96 10.07 -17.89
N CYS A 348 -5.31 10.97 -18.63
CA CYS A 348 -5.75 12.36 -18.84
C CYS A 348 -6.50 12.60 -20.13
N GLY A 349 -6.32 11.76 -21.16
CA GLY A 349 -6.79 12.05 -22.52
C GLY A 349 -6.02 13.19 -23.21
N GLU A 350 -4.86 13.57 -22.69
CA GLU A 350 -4.03 14.68 -23.18
C GLU A 350 -2.67 14.16 -23.65
N MET A 351 -2.18 14.66 -24.78
CA MET A 351 -0.81 14.38 -25.22
C MET A 351 0.15 15.37 -24.56
N LYS A 352 1.30 14.86 -24.11
CA LYS A 352 2.43 15.65 -23.63
C LYS A 352 3.47 15.79 -24.75
N LEU A 353 4.21 16.89 -24.75
CA LEU A 353 5.43 17.03 -25.53
C LEU A 353 6.46 15.94 -25.15
N ASP A 354 7.02 15.27 -26.16
CA ASP A 354 8.04 14.24 -25.98
C ASP A 354 9.34 14.66 -26.67
N ILE A 355 10.43 14.68 -25.91
CA ILE A 355 11.79 14.90 -26.42
C ILE A 355 12.54 13.57 -26.27
N PRO A 356 13.16 13.03 -27.34
CA PRO A 356 13.97 11.83 -27.21
C PRO A 356 15.05 12.01 -26.15
N GLY A 357 15.14 11.07 -25.20
CA GLY A 357 16.03 11.21 -24.05
C GLY A 357 17.51 11.33 -24.42
N ASP A 358 17.95 10.83 -25.56
CA ASP A 358 19.31 10.99 -26.09
C ASP A 358 19.58 12.35 -26.76
N GLU A 359 18.54 13.15 -26.99
CA GLU A 359 18.63 14.49 -27.58
C GLU A 359 18.61 15.63 -26.55
N ILE A 360 18.39 15.35 -25.25
CA ILE A 360 18.31 16.38 -24.19
C ILE A 360 19.52 17.33 -24.22
N HIS A 361 20.74 16.80 -24.36
CA HIS A 361 21.96 17.61 -24.47
C HIS A 361 21.97 18.54 -25.70
N ILE A 362 21.33 18.15 -26.81
CA ILE A 362 21.24 18.96 -28.04
C ILE A 362 20.35 20.17 -27.79
N TYR A 363 19.19 19.97 -27.16
CA TYR A 363 18.28 21.06 -26.82
C TYR A 363 18.93 22.04 -25.83
N TRP A 364 19.69 21.49 -24.89
CA TRP A 364 20.47 22.28 -23.95
C TRP A 364 21.55 23.12 -24.65
N ASP A 365 22.35 22.52 -25.53
CA ASP A 365 23.51 23.17 -26.15
C ASP A 365 23.15 24.17 -27.26
N GLU A 366 22.11 23.89 -28.06
CA GLU A 366 21.68 24.80 -29.13
C GLU A 366 21.05 26.09 -28.61
N GLY A 367 20.43 26.07 -27.42
CA GLY A 367 19.85 27.27 -26.83
C GLY A 367 18.56 27.75 -27.53
N GLY A 368 18.24 29.04 -27.38
CA GLY A 368 17.11 29.68 -28.07
C GLY A 368 15.78 28.95 -27.88
N SER A 369 15.03 28.76 -28.97
CA SER A 369 13.72 28.09 -28.94
C SER A 369 13.77 26.62 -28.52
N LYS A 370 14.90 25.92 -28.73
CA LYS A 370 15.05 24.55 -28.23
C LYS A 370 15.20 24.52 -26.71
N LEU A 371 15.95 25.46 -26.14
CA LEU A 371 16.06 25.58 -24.68
C LEU A 371 14.71 25.99 -24.05
N GLU A 372 13.95 26.88 -24.69
CA GLU A 372 12.56 27.21 -24.30
C GLU A 372 11.67 25.95 -24.30
N THR A 373 11.77 25.13 -25.36
CA THR A 373 11.05 23.85 -25.47
C THR A 373 11.44 22.88 -24.36
N LEU A 374 12.72 22.79 -24.01
CA LEU A 374 13.22 21.92 -22.95
C LEU A 374 12.71 22.36 -21.55
N PHE A 375 12.59 23.67 -21.29
CA PHE A 375 12.00 24.16 -20.05
C PHE A 375 10.53 23.75 -19.89
N HIS A 376 9.74 23.86 -20.96
CA HIS A 376 8.35 23.41 -20.95
C HIS A 376 8.24 21.90 -20.81
N TYR A 377 9.06 21.14 -21.53
CA TYR A 377 9.14 19.68 -21.42
C TYR A 377 9.39 19.24 -19.96
N SER A 378 10.42 19.80 -19.32
CA SER A 378 10.79 19.46 -17.94
C SER A 378 9.67 19.82 -16.95
N LEU A 379 9.01 20.98 -17.11
CA LEU A 379 7.87 21.34 -16.27
C LEU A 379 6.68 20.40 -16.48
N ASP A 380 6.36 20.09 -17.74
CA ASP A 380 5.25 19.21 -18.12
C ASP A 380 5.41 17.81 -17.52
N ASP A 381 6.64 17.29 -17.38
CA ASP A 381 6.89 16.01 -16.72
C ASP A 381 6.49 16.03 -15.24
N ALA A 382 6.94 17.03 -14.48
CA ALA A 382 6.51 17.18 -13.09
C ALA A 382 4.99 17.38 -12.97
N VAL A 383 4.36 18.15 -13.88
CA VAL A 383 2.90 18.33 -13.93
C VAL A 383 2.19 17.02 -14.23
N ALA A 384 2.69 16.23 -15.18
CA ALA A 384 2.12 14.93 -15.53
C ALA A 384 2.15 13.98 -14.33
N VAL A 385 3.28 13.93 -13.60
CA VAL A 385 3.41 13.15 -12.36
C VAL A 385 2.38 13.58 -11.32
N THR A 386 2.17 14.89 -11.10
CA THR A 386 1.15 15.39 -10.17
C THR A 386 -0.25 14.91 -10.57
N ARG A 387 -0.65 15.11 -11.83
CA ARG A 387 -2.02 14.77 -12.30
C ARG A 387 -2.28 13.26 -12.30
N ILE A 388 -1.27 12.46 -12.61
CA ILE A 388 -1.35 11.00 -12.46
C ILE A 388 -1.50 10.63 -10.98
N GLY A 389 -0.72 11.25 -10.11
CA GLY A 389 -0.80 11.07 -8.66
C GLY A 389 -2.19 11.35 -8.10
N GLU A 390 -2.81 12.47 -8.49
CA GLU A 390 -4.18 12.84 -8.09
C GLU A 390 -5.21 11.76 -8.42
N ARG A 391 -5.04 11.00 -9.51
CA ARG A 391 -5.94 9.90 -9.88
C ARG A 391 -5.60 8.57 -9.21
N MET A 392 -4.32 8.28 -9.00
CA MET A 392 -3.86 6.95 -8.55
C MET A 392 -3.72 6.81 -7.03
N ILE A 393 -3.36 7.90 -6.33
CA ILE A 393 -3.14 7.90 -4.88
C ILE A 393 -4.41 7.56 -4.07
N PRO A 394 -5.62 8.03 -4.42
CA PRO A 394 -6.85 7.73 -3.65
C PRO A 394 -7.10 6.22 -3.43
N LEU A 395 -6.83 5.37 -4.44
CA LEU A 395 -6.93 3.92 -4.28
C LEU A 395 -5.90 3.38 -3.25
N SER A 396 -4.67 3.89 -3.31
CA SER A 396 -3.58 3.47 -2.42
C SER A 396 -3.79 3.93 -0.97
N THR A 397 -4.38 5.12 -0.77
CA THR A 397 -4.74 5.62 0.56
C THR A 397 -5.83 4.77 1.21
N GLU A 398 -6.80 4.28 0.43
CA GLU A 398 -7.85 3.42 0.98
C GLU A 398 -7.38 2.01 1.28
N LEU A 399 -6.55 1.42 0.41
CA LEU A 399 -5.85 0.16 0.73
C LEU A 399 -5.03 0.28 2.01
N THR A 400 -4.39 1.44 2.24
CA THR A 400 -3.62 1.71 3.46
C THR A 400 -4.48 1.66 4.72
N ARG A 401 -5.65 2.29 4.71
CA ARG A 401 -6.59 2.31 5.85
C ARG A 401 -7.20 0.93 6.11
N ILE A 402 -7.48 0.16 5.06
CA ILE A 402 -8.04 -1.20 5.19
C ILE A 402 -7.00 -2.18 5.72
N VAL A 403 -5.80 -2.19 5.14
CA VAL A 403 -4.74 -3.14 5.50
C VAL A 403 -4.10 -2.77 6.84
N GLY A 404 -3.99 -1.46 7.13
CA GLY A 404 -3.40 -0.93 8.36
C GLY A 404 -1.87 -0.90 8.34
N GLN A 405 -1.27 -0.64 7.18
CA GLN A 405 0.19 -0.54 6.98
C GLN A 405 0.54 0.80 6.31
N PRO A 406 1.74 1.38 6.54
CA PRO A 406 2.10 2.70 5.98
C PRO A 406 1.95 2.77 4.46
N LEU A 407 1.53 3.92 3.93
CA LEU A 407 1.30 4.09 2.48
C LEU A 407 2.57 3.85 1.65
N PHE A 408 3.73 4.22 2.18
CA PHE A 408 5.04 3.91 1.59
C PHE A 408 5.20 2.39 1.34
N ASP A 409 4.79 1.57 2.31
CA ASP A 409 4.85 0.11 2.24
C ASP A 409 3.76 -0.45 1.30
N VAL A 410 2.52 0.02 1.43
CA VAL A 410 1.36 -0.46 0.66
C VAL A 410 1.53 -0.22 -0.84
N SER A 411 2.05 0.95 -1.22
CA SER A 411 2.36 1.28 -2.62
C SER A 411 3.40 0.34 -3.24
N ARG A 412 4.16 -0.41 -2.43
CA ARG A 412 5.23 -1.32 -2.87
C ARG A 412 4.95 -2.81 -2.60
N MET A 413 3.92 -3.15 -1.84
CA MET A 413 3.53 -4.54 -1.56
C MET A 413 2.80 -5.20 -2.73
N ALA A 414 3.15 -6.46 -3.01
CA ALA A 414 2.32 -7.34 -3.83
C ALA A 414 0.97 -7.62 -3.15
N SER A 415 -0.08 -7.89 -3.93
CA SER A 415 -1.44 -8.09 -3.41
C SER A 415 -1.51 -9.14 -2.29
N GLY A 416 -0.76 -10.25 -2.41
CA GLY A 416 -0.71 -11.29 -1.37
C GLY A 416 -0.16 -10.80 -0.03
N ARG A 417 0.82 -9.88 -0.05
CA ARG A 417 1.33 -9.25 1.17
C ARG A 417 0.32 -8.30 1.80
N LEU A 418 -0.51 -7.62 1.00
CA LEU A 418 -1.60 -6.79 1.53
C LEU A 418 -2.60 -7.64 2.32
N VAL A 419 -3.01 -8.79 1.75
CA VAL A 419 -3.89 -9.74 2.44
C VAL A 419 -3.23 -10.33 3.68
N GLU A 420 -1.96 -10.72 3.60
CA GLU A 420 -1.23 -11.24 4.76
C GLU A 420 -1.23 -10.24 5.93
N TRP A 421 -0.91 -8.96 5.68
CA TRP A 421 -0.92 -7.93 6.73
C TRP A 421 -2.32 -7.61 7.25
N TYR A 422 -3.32 -7.64 6.38
CA TYR A 422 -4.73 -7.53 6.79
C TYR A 422 -5.10 -8.68 7.75
N LEU A 423 -4.74 -9.92 7.40
CA LEU A 423 -5.01 -11.09 8.23
C LEU A 423 -4.23 -11.07 9.55
N ILE A 424 -2.95 -10.69 9.55
CA ILE A 424 -2.16 -10.52 10.79
C ILE A 424 -2.86 -9.56 11.76
N ARG A 425 -3.35 -8.42 11.24
CA ARG A 425 -4.10 -7.45 12.04
C ARG A 425 -5.43 -8.03 12.53
N LYS A 426 -6.16 -8.75 11.67
CA LYS A 426 -7.42 -9.42 12.05
C LYS A 426 -7.18 -10.50 13.10
N SER A 427 -6.12 -11.31 13.00
CA SER A 427 -5.79 -12.33 14.01
C SER A 427 -5.70 -11.72 15.40
N PHE A 428 -5.03 -10.57 15.55
CA PHE A 428 -5.00 -9.85 16.83
C PHE A 428 -6.39 -9.43 17.32
N GLN A 429 -7.25 -8.91 16.43
CA GLN A 429 -8.63 -8.50 16.77
C GLN A 429 -9.50 -9.68 17.22
N TYR A 430 -9.31 -10.86 16.63
CA TYR A 430 -10.05 -12.09 16.99
C TYR A 430 -9.35 -12.93 18.07
N GLN A 431 -8.24 -12.43 18.66
CA GLN A 431 -7.43 -13.17 19.64
C GLN A 431 -6.85 -14.49 19.10
N ASN A 432 -6.64 -14.58 17.78
CA ASN A 432 -5.99 -15.69 17.11
C ASN A 432 -4.47 -15.48 17.11
N LEU A 433 -3.71 -16.56 17.26
CA LEU A 433 -2.28 -16.57 16.96
C LEU A 433 -2.06 -16.47 15.45
N VAL A 434 -1.02 -15.73 15.07
CA VAL A 434 -0.58 -15.66 13.67
C VAL A 434 0.31 -16.87 13.38
N PRO A 435 0.00 -17.68 12.35
CA PRO A 435 0.87 -18.78 11.95
C PRO A 435 2.25 -18.29 11.53
N ASN A 436 3.27 -19.10 11.76
CA ASN A 436 4.62 -18.81 11.29
C ASN A 436 4.71 -18.82 9.77
N LYS A 437 5.73 -18.14 9.23
CA LYS A 437 6.10 -18.33 7.84
C LYS A 437 6.69 -19.74 7.65
N PRO A 438 6.46 -20.36 6.49
CA PRO A 438 7.07 -21.65 6.20
C PRO A 438 8.60 -21.55 6.18
N SER A 439 9.23 -22.61 6.65
CA SER A 439 10.65 -22.86 6.45
C SER A 439 10.99 -22.99 4.96
N PRO A 440 12.26 -22.78 4.55
CA PRO A 440 12.66 -22.98 3.16
C PRO A 440 12.31 -24.36 2.61
N SER A 441 12.43 -25.41 3.41
CA SER A 441 12.04 -26.77 3.03
C SER A 441 10.54 -26.92 2.77
N GLU A 442 9.69 -26.31 3.60
CA GLU A 442 8.25 -26.31 3.37
C GLU A 442 7.87 -25.52 2.12
N VAL A 443 8.56 -24.41 1.83
CA VAL A 443 8.32 -23.64 0.60
C VAL A 443 8.58 -24.50 -0.63
N THR A 444 9.73 -25.18 -0.69
CA THR A 444 10.07 -26.08 -1.81
C THR A 444 9.02 -27.19 -1.96
N GLN A 445 8.64 -27.85 -0.86
CA GLN A 445 7.61 -28.89 -0.90
C GLN A 445 6.26 -28.38 -1.42
N ARG A 446 5.87 -27.14 -1.08
CA ARG A 446 4.62 -26.53 -1.53
C ARG A 446 4.67 -26.12 -3.01
N GLU A 447 5.84 -25.77 -3.54
CA GLU A 447 6.01 -25.37 -4.94
C GLU A 447 5.86 -26.54 -5.92
N ASP A 448 6.18 -27.76 -5.48
CA ASP A 448 6.03 -28.99 -6.27
C ASP A 448 4.57 -29.48 -6.37
N VAL A 449 3.63 -28.85 -5.67
CA VAL A 449 2.23 -29.29 -5.61
C VAL A 449 1.36 -28.50 -6.60
N HIS A 450 0.88 -29.19 -7.63
CA HIS A 450 -0.07 -28.64 -8.59
C HIS A 450 -1.52 -28.91 -8.19
N VAL A 451 -2.34 -27.85 -8.21
CA VAL A 451 -3.78 -27.90 -7.99
C VAL A 451 -4.51 -27.83 -9.33
N VAL A 452 -5.56 -28.64 -9.50
CA VAL A 452 -6.44 -28.54 -10.67
C VAL A 452 -7.13 -27.18 -10.67
N GLY A 453 -6.87 -26.35 -11.67
CA GLY A 453 -7.39 -24.98 -11.79
C GLY A 453 -8.88 -24.89 -12.14
N GLY A 454 -9.32 -23.68 -12.51
CA GLY A 454 -10.68 -23.44 -12.97
C GLY A 454 -11.02 -24.20 -14.25
N TYR A 455 -12.32 -24.35 -14.54
CA TYR A 455 -12.77 -25.04 -15.76
C TYR A 455 -12.70 -24.09 -16.96
N VAL A 456 -12.14 -24.57 -18.06
CA VAL A 456 -12.12 -23.87 -19.35
C VAL A 456 -12.85 -24.74 -20.38
N LYS A 457 -13.78 -24.14 -21.11
CA LYS A 457 -14.42 -24.78 -22.27
C LYS A 457 -13.76 -24.22 -23.52
N GLU A 458 -13.15 -25.09 -24.32
CA GLU A 458 -12.55 -24.71 -25.60
C GLU A 458 -13.54 -23.90 -26.47
N PRO A 459 -13.08 -22.79 -27.08
CA PRO A 459 -13.96 -21.95 -27.87
C PRO A 459 -14.46 -22.70 -29.11
N VAL A 460 -15.77 -22.65 -29.34
CA VAL A 460 -16.35 -23.08 -30.61
C VAL A 460 -15.86 -22.12 -31.69
N LYS A 461 -14.99 -22.58 -32.58
CA LYS A 461 -14.39 -21.72 -33.61
C LYS A 461 -15.45 -21.24 -34.61
N GLY A 462 -15.45 -19.94 -34.89
CA GLY A 462 -16.34 -19.33 -35.88
C GLY A 462 -16.68 -17.89 -35.53
N LEU A 463 -17.38 -17.21 -36.44
CA LEU A 463 -17.99 -15.92 -36.17
C LEU A 463 -19.34 -16.16 -35.50
N HIS A 464 -19.50 -15.66 -34.28
CA HIS A 464 -20.75 -15.77 -33.51
C HIS A 464 -21.44 -14.41 -33.45
N ALA A 465 -22.75 -14.40 -33.65
CA ALA A 465 -23.61 -13.23 -33.42
C ALA A 465 -24.45 -13.45 -32.15
N ASN A 466 -24.97 -12.36 -31.56
CA ASN A 466 -25.84 -12.40 -30.38
C ASN A 466 -25.21 -13.12 -29.18
N VAL A 467 -23.95 -12.78 -28.88
CA VAL A 467 -23.20 -13.35 -27.76
C VAL A 467 -23.60 -12.65 -26.46
N VAL A 468 -23.93 -13.46 -25.46
CA VAL A 468 -24.20 -13.04 -24.08
C VAL A 468 -23.10 -13.60 -23.19
N TYR A 469 -22.62 -12.79 -22.24
CA TYR A 469 -21.65 -13.22 -21.24
C TYR A 469 -22.33 -13.37 -19.87
N PHE A 470 -22.25 -14.57 -19.31
CA PHE A 470 -22.70 -14.89 -17.96
C PHE A 470 -21.48 -14.92 -17.04
N ASP A 471 -21.46 -14.03 -16.04
CA ASP A 471 -20.35 -13.86 -15.10
C ASP A 471 -20.81 -14.09 -13.65
N PHE A 472 -20.01 -14.84 -12.88
CA PHE A 472 -20.21 -14.93 -11.45
C PHE A 472 -19.53 -13.75 -10.74
N ARG A 473 -20.35 -12.87 -10.14
CA ARG A 473 -19.85 -11.76 -9.33
C ARG A 473 -19.00 -12.26 -8.15
N SER A 474 -17.68 -12.15 -8.26
CA SER A 474 -16.72 -12.58 -7.24
C SER A 474 -16.92 -14.05 -6.84
N LEU A 475 -16.85 -14.97 -7.82
CA LEU A 475 -17.05 -16.41 -7.63
C LEU A 475 -16.30 -16.98 -6.41
N TYR A 476 -14.97 -16.86 -6.39
CA TYR A 476 -14.17 -17.51 -5.35
C TYR A 476 -14.36 -16.94 -3.95
N PRO A 477 -14.38 -15.60 -3.71
CA PRO A 477 -14.75 -15.06 -2.41
C PRO A 477 -16.13 -15.55 -1.94
N SER A 478 -17.09 -15.66 -2.86
CA SER A 478 -18.44 -16.16 -2.55
C SER A 478 -18.44 -17.64 -2.18
N ILE A 479 -17.63 -18.48 -2.85
CA ILE A 479 -17.45 -19.89 -2.48
C ILE A 479 -16.81 -20.00 -1.09
N ILE A 480 -15.74 -19.26 -0.82
CA ILE A 480 -15.04 -19.28 0.47
C ILE A 480 -16.02 -18.98 1.62
N ILE A 481 -16.87 -17.96 1.46
CA ILE A 481 -17.85 -17.60 2.49
C ILE A 481 -18.98 -18.63 2.56
N SER A 482 -19.64 -18.95 1.44
CA SER A 482 -20.85 -19.79 1.42
C SER A 482 -20.60 -21.26 1.77
N LYS A 483 -19.36 -21.72 1.67
CA LYS A 483 -18.91 -23.07 2.04
C LYS A 483 -18.00 -23.09 3.26
N ASN A 484 -17.89 -21.96 3.96
CA ASN A 484 -17.07 -21.77 5.15
C ASN A 484 -15.65 -22.34 5.00
N ILE A 485 -14.95 -22.03 3.90
CA ILE A 485 -13.65 -22.64 3.58
C ILE A 485 -12.53 -21.90 4.32
N SER A 486 -11.98 -22.57 5.33
CA SER A 486 -10.88 -22.06 6.13
C SER A 486 -10.05 -23.23 6.69
N PRO A 487 -8.75 -23.05 6.98
CA PRO A 487 -7.95 -24.10 7.60
C PRO A 487 -8.51 -24.55 8.95
N ASP A 488 -9.10 -23.64 9.71
CA ASP A 488 -9.72 -23.86 11.02
C ASP A 488 -11.15 -24.44 10.96
N SER A 489 -11.76 -24.50 9.77
CA SER A 489 -13.06 -25.18 9.56
C SER A 489 -12.91 -26.54 8.87
N PHE A 490 -11.71 -26.89 8.40
CA PHE A 490 -11.42 -28.15 7.75
C PHE A 490 -11.39 -29.30 8.76
N ILE A 491 -12.04 -30.43 8.43
CA ILE A 491 -12.06 -31.63 9.28
C ILE A 491 -11.26 -32.74 8.60
N ASP A 492 -10.16 -33.13 9.25
CA ASP A 492 -9.34 -34.29 8.87
C ASP A 492 -9.72 -35.58 9.62
N LYS A 493 -10.59 -35.47 10.63
CA LYS A 493 -10.95 -36.59 11.52
C LYS A 493 -11.96 -37.54 10.84
N GLN A 494 -11.88 -38.83 11.18
CA GLN A 494 -12.77 -39.87 10.63
C GLN A 494 -14.19 -39.84 11.21
N GLU A 495 -14.37 -39.37 12.44
CA GLU A 495 -15.68 -39.28 13.09
C GLU A 495 -16.17 -37.82 13.14
N PHE A 496 -17.14 -37.52 12.28
CA PHE A 496 -17.90 -36.26 12.31
C PHE A 496 -19.30 -36.49 11.73
N ASN A 497 -20.24 -35.65 12.10
CA ASN A 497 -21.56 -35.65 11.50
C ASN A 497 -21.50 -34.98 10.11
N ARG A 498 -21.73 -35.75 9.04
CA ARG A 498 -21.71 -35.23 7.67
C ARG A 498 -22.77 -34.16 7.43
N ASP A 499 -23.89 -34.21 8.15
CA ASP A 499 -24.98 -33.24 7.98
C ASP A 499 -24.57 -31.84 8.46
N ASP A 500 -23.55 -31.73 9.31
CA ASP A 500 -23.01 -30.47 9.83
C ASP A 500 -21.87 -29.91 8.97
N CYS A 501 -21.58 -30.54 7.82
CA CYS A 501 -20.47 -30.19 6.95
C CYS A 501 -20.89 -29.84 5.53
N TYR A 502 -20.09 -29.01 4.87
CA TYR A 502 -20.05 -28.91 3.42
C TYR A 502 -19.03 -29.91 2.87
N VAL A 503 -19.47 -30.75 1.94
CA VAL A 503 -18.61 -31.71 1.25
C VAL A 503 -18.20 -31.13 -0.09
N SER A 504 -16.89 -30.99 -0.29
CA SER A 504 -16.34 -30.49 -1.53
C SER A 504 -16.47 -31.51 -2.66
N PRO A 505 -16.89 -31.08 -3.87
CA PRO A 505 -17.02 -31.98 -5.02
C PRO A 505 -15.62 -32.47 -5.44
N GLU A 506 -15.59 -33.60 -6.14
CA GLU A 506 -14.39 -34.26 -6.67
C GLU A 506 -13.42 -34.84 -5.61
N ASN A 507 -13.06 -34.08 -4.57
CA ASN A 507 -12.07 -34.46 -3.56
C ASN A 507 -12.69 -34.99 -2.26
N GLY A 508 -13.95 -34.67 -1.94
CA GLY A 508 -14.64 -35.17 -0.75
C GLY A 508 -14.19 -34.56 0.59
N TYR A 509 -13.42 -33.46 0.56
CA TYR A 509 -13.02 -32.73 1.77
C TYR A 509 -14.21 -32.13 2.49
N ASN A 510 -14.12 -32.06 3.82
CA ASN A 510 -15.22 -31.67 4.70
C ASN A 510 -14.88 -30.36 5.43
N PHE A 511 -15.81 -29.42 5.40
CA PHE A 511 -15.69 -28.14 6.10
C PHE A 511 -16.91 -27.96 7.01
N GLN A 512 -16.69 -27.63 8.28
CA GLN A 512 -17.77 -27.37 9.23
C GLN A 512 -18.66 -26.23 8.74
N LYS A 513 -19.98 -26.34 8.92
CA LYS A 513 -20.91 -25.24 8.66
C LYS A 513 -20.80 -24.16 9.71
N GLU A 514 -20.66 -24.56 10.97
CA GLU A 514 -20.52 -23.69 12.13
C GLU A 514 -19.46 -24.26 13.09
N PRO A 515 -18.67 -23.41 13.77
CA PRO A 515 -18.64 -21.95 13.65
C PRO A 515 -18.03 -21.46 12.32
N VAL A 516 -18.31 -20.21 11.94
CA VAL A 516 -17.68 -19.57 10.78
C VAL A 516 -16.17 -19.42 11.00
N GLY A 517 -15.37 -19.94 10.06
CA GLY A 517 -13.91 -19.89 10.12
C GLY A 517 -13.34 -18.48 10.01
N PHE A 518 -12.06 -18.35 10.37
CA PHE A 518 -11.36 -17.08 10.43
C PHE A 518 -11.29 -16.35 9.09
N ILE A 519 -10.89 -17.03 8.00
CA ILE A 519 -10.76 -16.40 6.68
C ILE A 519 -12.13 -16.02 6.09
N PRO A 520 -13.15 -16.91 6.07
CA PRO A 520 -14.52 -16.55 5.70
C PRO A 520 -15.06 -15.34 6.47
N SER A 521 -14.83 -15.26 7.78
CA SER A 521 -15.19 -14.11 8.61
C SER A 521 -14.49 -12.83 8.17
N ALA A 522 -13.19 -12.91 7.89
CA ALA A 522 -12.37 -11.76 7.47
C ALA A 522 -12.76 -11.23 6.08
N ILE A 523 -13.11 -12.11 5.14
CA ILE A 523 -13.61 -11.73 3.80
C ILE A 523 -15.06 -11.23 3.90
N GLY A 524 -15.89 -11.86 4.72
CA GLY A 524 -17.28 -11.44 4.96
C GLY A 524 -17.35 -9.98 5.40
N GLN A 525 -16.47 -9.56 6.31
CA GLN A 525 -16.34 -8.16 6.73
C GLN A 525 -15.99 -7.23 5.55
N ILE A 526 -15.02 -7.61 4.70
CA ILE A 526 -14.63 -6.83 3.51
C ILE A 526 -15.84 -6.63 2.58
N LEU A 527 -16.62 -7.68 2.34
CA LEU A 527 -17.79 -7.60 1.46
C LEU A 527 -18.91 -6.76 2.06
N GLN A 528 -19.18 -6.90 3.36
CA GLN A 528 -20.18 -6.10 4.07
C GLN A 528 -19.82 -4.61 4.02
N ASP A 529 -18.56 -4.26 4.30
CA ASP A 529 -18.11 -2.87 4.24
C ASP A 529 -18.18 -2.32 2.81
N ARG A 530 -17.89 -3.16 1.81
CA ARG A 530 -18.04 -2.76 0.40
C ARG A 530 -19.49 -2.50 0.03
N VAL A 531 -20.45 -3.28 0.55
CA VAL A 531 -21.88 -3.04 0.34
C VAL A 531 -22.29 -1.69 0.96
N LYS A 532 -21.86 -1.39 2.20
CA LYS A 532 -22.12 -0.10 2.85
C LYS A 532 -21.59 1.07 2.01
N ILE A 533 -20.33 0.99 1.56
CA ILE A 533 -19.72 2.03 0.72
C ILE A 533 -20.51 2.22 -0.59
N LYS A 534 -20.89 1.13 -1.26
CA LYS A 534 -21.71 1.22 -2.47
C LYS A 534 -23.09 1.84 -2.24
N SER A 535 -23.68 1.66 -1.07
CA SER A 535 -24.91 2.36 -0.69
C SER A 535 -24.66 3.85 -0.51
N LEU A 536 -23.60 4.24 0.21
CA LEU A 536 -23.20 5.64 0.36
C LEU A 536 -22.90 6.32 -0.99
N MET A 537 -22.32 5.59 -1.95
CA MET A 537 -22.09 6.11 -3.31
C MET A 537 -23.39 6.44 -4.04
N LYS A 538 -24.45 5.65 -3.84
CA LYS A 538 -25.75 5.92 -4.48
C LYS A 538 -26.44 7.14 -3.88
N GLU A 539 -26.15 7.46 -2.63
CA GLU A 539 -26.74 8.58 -1.89
C GLU A 539 -25.95 9.89 -2.06
N SER A 540 -24.62 9.79 -2.28
CA SER A 540 -23.74 10.93 -2.44
C SER A 540 -24.02 11.71 -3.72
N ARG A 541 -24.05 13.04 -3.59
CA ARG A 541 -24.16 14.00 -4.71
C ARG A 541 -22.93 14.86 -4.88
N ASP A 542 -21.96 14.73 -3.97
CA ASP A 542 -20.68 15.43 -4.03
C ASP A 542 -19.67 14.56 -4.79
N ASP A 543 -19.09 15.14 -5.85
CA ASP A 543 -18.12 14.46 -6.71
C ASP A 543 -16.85 14.08 -5.95
N CYS A 544 -16.41 14.92 -5.00
CA CYS A 544 -15.26 14.63 -4.17
C CYS A 544 -15.51 13.42 -3.27
N GLN A 545 -16.65 13.40 -2.58
CA GLN A 545 -17.08 12.26 -1.78
C GLN A 545 -17.27 10.98 -2.64
N LEU A 546 -17.85 11.09 -3.84
CA LEU A 546 -18.00 9.97 -4.77
C LEU A 546 -16.65 9.38 -5.18
N HIS A 547 -15.65 10.24 -5.42
CA HIS A 547 -14.30 9.81 -5.76
C HIS A 547 -13.67 8.97 -4.62
N ILE A 548 -13.76 9.45 -3.38
CA ILE A 548 -13.25 8.74 -2.20
C ILE A 548 -13.97 7.39 -2.02
N LEU A 549 -15.31 7.39 -2.08
CA LEU A 549 -16.09 6.17 -1.93
C LEU A 549 -15.81 5.15 -3.05
N ASN A 550 -15.56 5.62 -4.27
CA ASN A 550 -15.17 4.73 -5.37
C ASN A 550 -13.80 4.09 -5.13
N ALA A 551 -12.81 4.86 -4.65
CA ALA A 551 -11.51 4.33 -4.28
C ALA A 551 -11.63 3.27 -3.16
N GLN A 552 -12.48 3.50 -2.17
CA GLN A 552 -12.76 2.56 -1.09
C GLN A 552 -13.35 1.24 -1.59
N GLN A 553 -14.38 1.28 -2.45
CA GLN A 553 -15.01 0.06 -2.93
C GLN A 553 -14.10 -0.76 -3.86
N GLU A 554 -13.25 -0.10 -4.64
CA GLU A 554 -12.23 -0.77 -5.46
C GLU A 554 -11.15 -1.41 -4.59
N ALA A 555 -10.66 -0.72 -3.54
CA ALA A 555 -9.69 -1.28 -2.61
C ALA A 555 -10.21 -2.59 -1.96
N LEU A 556 -11.46 -2.59 -1.48
CA LEU A 556 -12.10 -3.77 -0.90
C LEU A 556 -12.32 -4.88 -1.93
N LYS A 557 -12.76 -4.55 -3.15
CA LYS A 557 -12.94 -5.51 -4.25
C LYS A 557 -11.63 -6.24 -4.55
N ARG A 558 -10.53 -5.49 -4.70
CA ARG A 558 -9.21 -6.02 -5.04
C ARG A 558 -8.67 -6.91 -3.91
N LEU A 559 -8.83 -6.48 -2.67
CA LEU A 559 -8.40 -7.27 -1.51
C LEU A 559 -9.17 -8.60 -1.45
N ALA A 560 -10.51 -8.57 -1.58
CA ALA A 560 -11.34 -9.78 -1.59
C ALA A 560 -10.94 -10.77 -2.69
N ASN A 561 -10.75 -10.29 -3.93
CA ASN A 561 -10.39 -11.15 -5.06
C ASN A 561 -9.01 -11.81 -4.91
N THR A 562 -8.12 -11.25 -4.09
CA THR A 562 -6.77 -11.78 -3.90
C THR A 562 -6.75 -13.06 -3.05
N PHE A 563 -7.71 -13.26 -2.14
CA PHE A 563 -7.69 -14.36 -1.16
C PHE A 563 -7.62 -15.76 -1.80
N TYR A 564 -8.33 -15.98 -2.91
CA TYR A 564 -8.39 -17.28 -3.58
C TYR A 564 -7.00 -17.83 -3.92
N GLY A 565 -6.17 -17.02 -4.58
CA GLY A 565 -4.85 -17.45 -5.05
C GLY A 565 -3.83 -17.68 -3.94
N LEU A 566 -4.14 -17.30 -2.70
CA LEU A 566 -3.18 -17.38 -1.59
C LEU A 566 -3.17 -18.72 -0.87
N TYR A 567 -4.28 -19.47 -0.86
CA TYR A 567 -4.32 -20.76 -0.17
C TYR A 567 -3.27 -21.75 -0.66
N ASN A 568 -2.92 -21.71 -1.96
CA ASN A 568 -1.85 -22.53 -2.54
C ASN A 568 -0.55 -21.75 -2.80
N HIS A 569 -0.41 -20.52 -2.29
CA HIS A 569 0.84 -19.78 -2.46
C HIS A 569 1.88 -20.29 -1.47
N SER A 570 3.03 -20.77 -1.96
CA SER A 570 4.03 -21.51 -1.18
C SER A 570 4.46 -20.80 0.12
N THR A 571 4.60 -19.47 0.07
CA THR A 571 5.04 -18.66 1.22
C THR A 571 3.92 -18.16 2.14
N PHE A 572 2.65 -18.51 1.91
CA PHE A 572 1.52 -17.98 2.67
C PHE A 572 1.42 -18.64 4.06
N ARG A 573 1.09 -17.85 5.10
CA ARG A 573 0.97 -18.32 6.50
C ARG A 573 -0.23 -19.24 6.72
N TRP A 574 -1.38 -18.90 6.14
CA TRP A 574 -2.60 -19.71 6.18
C TRP A 574 -2.72 -20.62 4.94
N TYR A 575 -1.58 -21.15 4.48
CA TYR A 575 -1.55 -22.10 3.36
C TYR A 575 -2.41 -23.32 3.68
N SER A 576 -3.25 -23.73 2.74
CA SER A 576 -4.02 -24.97 2.83
C SER A 576 -4.34 -25.46 1.43
N LEU A 577 -3.73 -26.60 1.07
CA LEU A 577 -3.96 -27.27 -0.20
C LEU A 577 -5.41 -27.70 -0.35
N GLN A 578 -5.99 -28.24 0.73
CA GLN A 578 -7.37 -28.72 0.79
C GLN A 578 -8.34 -27.58 0.53
N CYS A 579 -8.14 -26.41 1.17
CA CYS A 579 -8.95 -25.22 0.90
C CYS A 579 -8.86 -24.82 -0.59
N SER A 580 -7.66 -24.77 -1.16
CA SER A 580 -7.46 -24.39 -2.57
C SER A 580 -8.14 -25.37 -3.55
N GLN A 581 -7.95 -26.67 -3.35
CA GLN A 581 -8.57 -27.73 -4.16
C GLN A 581 -10.09 -27.68 -4.05
N SER A 582 -10.63 -27.42 -2.86
CA SER A 582 -12.08 -27.35 -2.66
C SER A 582 -12.71 -26.12 -3.32
N ILE A 583 -12.06 -24.96 -3.27
CA ILE A 583 -12.54 -23.75 -3.93
C ILE A 583 -12.65 -23.97 -5.44
N THR A 584 -11.60 -24.53 -6.05
CA THR A 584 -11.60 -24.78 -7.49
C THR A 584 -12.63 -25.84 -7.89
N ALA A 585 -12.78 -26.91 -7.10
CA ALA A 585 -13.77 -27.95 -7.37
C ALA A 585 -15.21 -27.41 -7.32
N TRP A 586 -15.57 -26.60 -6.31
CA TRP A 586 -16.87 -25.93 -6.30
C TRP A 586 -17.04 -24.93 -7.44
N GLY A 587 -15.98 -24.21 -7.81
CA GLY A 587 -16.01 -23.30 -8.97
C GLY A 587 -16.35 -24.04 -10.26
N ARG A 588 -15.71 -25.19 -10.52
CA ARG A 588 -16.00 -26.04 -11.68
C ARG A 588 -17.41 -26.61 -11.64
N ASP A 589 -17.85 -27.11 -10.48
CA ASP A 589 -19.20 -27.67 -10.29
C ASP A 589 -20.28 -26.63 -10.58
N PHE A 590 -20.16 -25.42 -10.01
CA PHE A 590 -21.11 -24.34 -10.22
C PHE A 590 -21.13 -23.85 -11.67
N LEU A 591 -19.97 -23.62 -12.28
CA LEU A 591 -19.90 -23.18 -13.67
C LEU A 591 -20.54 -24.19 -14.63
N LYS A 592 -20.26 -25.49 -14.47
CA LYS A 592 -20.87 -26.55 -15.28
C LYS A 592 -22.39 -26.60 -15.11
N LYS A 593 -22.89 -26.58 -13.87
CA LYS A 593 -24.33 -26.56 -13.60
C LYS A 593 -25.01 -25.34 -14.21
N THR A 594 -24.40 -24.16 -14.12
CA THR A 594 -24.97 -22.94 -14.72
C THR A 594 -24.96 -22.98 -16.24
N MET A 595 -23.93 -23.54 -16.87
CA MET A 595 -23.95 -23.78 -18.32
C MET A 595 -25.05 -24.75 -18.73
N ASP A 596 -25.20 -25.88 -18.01
CA ASP A 596 -26.24 -26.86 -18.29
C ASP A 596 -27.65 -26.27 -18.14
N ASP A 597 -27.85 -25.40 -17.15
CA ASP A 597 -29.12 -24.68 -16.95
C ASP A 597 -29.35 -23.61 -18.03
N ALA A 598 -28.30 -22.91 -18.47
CA ALA A 598 -28.40 -21.94 -19.57
C ALA A 598 -28.73 -22.63 -20.90
N GLU A 599 -28.16 -23.81 -21.17
CA GLU A 599 -28.48 -24.62 -22.35
C GLU A 599 -29.97 -24.99 -22.39
N LYS A 600 -30.56 -25.37 -21.26
CA LYS A 600 -32.01 -25.64 -21.15
C LYS A 600 -32.89 -24.42 -21.47
N GLN A 601 -32.35 -23.20 -21.32
CA GLN A 601 -33.03 -21.94 -21.63
C GLN A 601 -32.74 -21.43 -23.05
N GLY A 602 -32.06 -22.22 -23.90
CA GLY A 602 -31.76 -21.86 -25.29
C GLY A 602 -30.48 -21.04 -25.46
N PHE A 603 -29.68 -20.85 -24.40
CA PHE A 603 -28.34 -20.26 -24.49
C PHE A 603 -27.32 -21.36 -24.67
N LYS A 604 -26.65 -21.40 -25.83
CA LYS A 604 -25.61 -22.38 -26.11
C LYS A 604 -24.23 -21.82 -25.74
N PRO A 605 -23.54 -22.34 -24.70
CA PRO A 605 -22.19 -21.93 -24.35
C PRO A 605 -21.21 -22.18 -25.50
N VAL A 606 -20.48 -21.15 -25.88
CA VAL A 606 -19.47 -21.18 -26.95
C VAL A 606 -18.05 -21.12 -26.41
N TYR A 607 -17.83 -20.57 -25.22
CA TYR A 607 -16.53 -20.48 -24.54
C TYR A 607 -16.77 -20.30 -23.04
N ALA A 608 -15.90 -20.84 -22.19
CA ALA A 608 -15.97 -20.63 -20.74
C ALA A 608 -14.56 -20.45 -20.17
N ASP A 609 -14.42 -19.52 -19.24
CA ASP A 609 -13.14 -19.14 -18.65
C ASP A 609 -13.27 -18.99 -17.13
N THR A 610 -13.17 -20.11 -16.41
CA THR A 610 -13.09 -20.23 -14.94
C THR A 610 -14.25 -19.67 -14.11
N ASP A 611 -14.60 -18.39 -14.24
CA ASP A 611 -15.61 -17.66 -13.48
C ASP A 611 -16.80 -17.17 -14.33
N GLY A 612 -16.75 -17.36 -15.64
CA GLY A 612 -17.87 -17.05 -16.52
C GLY A 612 -17.85 -17.82 -17.85
N PHE A 613 -18.90 -17.64 -18.64
CA PHE A 613 -19.00 -18.23 -19.97
C PHE A 613 -19.76 -17.35 -20.95
N PHE A 614 -19.35 -17.44 -22.20
CA PHE A 614 -20.02 -16.81 -23.34
C PHE A 614 -20.97 -17.80 -23.96
N ALA A 615 -22.17 -17.36 -24.32
CA ALA A 615 -23.18 -18.18 -24.95
C ALA A 615 -23.89 -17.42 -26.07
N THR A 616 -24.39 -18.15 -27.07
CA THR A 616 -25.26 -17.62 -28.12
C THR A 616 -26.69 -18.04 -27.86
N TYR A 617 -27.65 -17.13 -28.01
CA TYR A 617 -29.06 -17.48 -27.92
C TYR A 617 -29.56 -18.13 -29.22
N VAL A 618 -30.20 -19.30 -29.12
CA VAL A 618 -30.66 -20.12 -30.27
C VAL A 618 -32.20 -20.13 -30.39
N GLY A 619 -32.91 -19.30 -29.62
CA GLY A 619 -34.37 -19.14 -29.74
C GLY A 619 -34.79 -18.12 -30.82
N THR A 620 -36.04 -18.21 -31.28
CA THR A 620 -36.68 -17.16 -32.09
C THR A 620 -36.88 -15.91 -31.23
N MET A 621 -36.14 -14.84 -31.50
CA MET A 621 -36.44 -13.53 -30.93
C MET A 621 -37.64 -12.96 -31.69
N ASP A 622 -38.79 -12.77 -31.02
CA ASP A 622 -39.86 -11.95 -31.58
C ASP A 622 -39.31 -10.55 -31.89
N GLU A 623 -39.53 -10.07 -33.12
CA GLU A 623 -38.96 -8.83 -33.72
C GLU A 623 -39.27 -7.53 -32.94
N GLY A 624 -39.95 -7.60 -31.80
CA GLY A 624 -40.23 -6.46 -30.91
C GLY A 624 -39.36 -6.36 -29.67
N THR A 625 -38.55 -7.38 -29.34
CA THR A 625 -37.83 -7.42 -28.06
C THR A 625 -36.39 -6.94 -28.22
N LYS A 626 -36.14 -5.63 -28.09
CA LYS A 626 -34.77 -5.15 -27.81
C LYS A 626 -34.26 -5.83 -26.54
N PRO A 627 -33.01 -6.31 -26.47
CA PRO A 627 -32.43 -6.77 -25.21
C PRO A 627 -32.36 -5.58 -24.26
N THR A 628 -33.31 -5.50 -23.33
CA THR A 628 -33.19 -4.67 -22.14
C THR A 628 -32.06 -5.26 -21.31
N GLU A 629 -31.09 -4.43 -20.92
CA GLU A 629 -30.11 -4.79 -19.89
C GLU A 629 -30.88 -5.20 -18.62
N TYR A 630 -31.06 -6.51 -18.43
CA TYR A 630 -31.52 -7.03 -17.15
C TYR A 630 -30.31 -7.13 -16.23
N GLN A 631 -30.11 -6.10 -15.39
CA GLN A 631 -29.41 -6.31 -14.13
C GLN A 631 -30.26 -7.26 -13.29
N VAL A 632 -29.88 -8.54 -13.27
CA VAL A 632 -30.36 -9.46 -12.23
C VAL A 632 -29.84 -8.91 -10.90
N ARG A 633 -30.77 -8.45 -10.05
CA ARG A 633 -30.49 -7.76 -8.79
C ARG A 633 -29.81 -8.66 -7.75
#